data_AF-A0A1G1NG82-F1
#
_entry.id   AF-A0A1G1NG82-F1
#
_cell.length_a   1.000
_cell.length_b   1.000
_cell.length_c   1.000
_cell.angle_alpha   90.00
_cell.angle_beta   90.00
_cell.angle_gamma   90.00
#
_symmetry.space_group_name_H-M   'P 1'
#
loop_
_entity.id
_entity.type
_entity.pdbx_description
1 polymer ?
#
loop_
_entity_poly.entity_id
_entity_poly.type
_entity_poly.pdbx_seq_one_letter_code
_entity_poly.pdbx_strand_id
1 'polypeptide(L)'
;MRRPARLGSRRGLLLLEAVLSAVVVVVGLVFITRALGGQLGALRRIEEADATLALARGKLLEWESRRLAGLPPADREGAFDEPFAGYRWVLSAEPRADVTKTDGSPAAADATLTVERESPPASSTTLTAVWPANWTQ
;
A
#
# COMPACT_ATOMS: atom_id res chain seq x y z
N MET A 1 -78.68 -0.86 -25.33
CA MET A 1 -77.30 -0.43 -25.65
C MET A 1 -76.39 -0.75 -24.46
N ARG A 2 -75.55 -1.80 -24.56
CA ARG A 2 -74.60 -2.20 -23.51
C ARG A 2 -73.22 -1.64 -23.85
N ARG A 3 -72.64 -0.80 -22.98
CA ARG A 3 -71.24 -0.33 -23.11
C ARG A 3 -70.30 -1.43 -22.62
N PRO A 4 -69.21 -1.75 -23.35
CA PRO A 4 -68.21 -2.69 -22.85
C PRO A 4 -67.32 -1.99 -21.80
N ALA A 5 -67.27 -2.59 -20.61
CA ALA A 5 -66.37 -2.20 -19.54
C ALA A 5 -64.91 -2.52 -19.93
N ARG A 6 -64.13 -1.51 -20.31
CA ARG A 6 -62.66 -1.62 -20.36
C ARG A 6 -62.10 -1.46 -18.94
N LEU A 7 -62.09 -2.55 -18.16
CA LEU A 7 -61.54 -2.57 -16.79
C LEU A 7 -60.28 -3.45 -16.63
N GLY A 8 -59.77 -4.05 -17.71
CA GLY A 8 -58.60 -4.96 -17.64
C GLY A 8 -57.22 -4.32 -17.74
N SER A 9 -57.10 -3.05 -18.14
CA SER A 9 -55.80 -2.45 -18.54
C SER A 9 -54.93 -1.95 -17.37
N ARG A 10 -55.53 -1.55 -16.24
CA ARG A 10 -54.79 -0.94 -15.12
C ARG A 10 -53.99 -1.94 -14.27
N ARG A 11 -54.45 -3.18 -14.16
CA ARG A 11 -53.75 -4.22 -13.36
C ARG A 11 -52.45 -4.69 -14.00
N GLY A 12 -52.41 -4.82 -15.34
CA GLY A 12 -51.18 -5.16 -16.07
C GLY A 12 -50.13 -4.07 -15.97
N LEU A 13 -50.55 -2.80 -15.97
CA LEU A 13 -49.67 -1.64 -15.79
C LEU A 13 -49.06 -1.57 -14.38
N LEU A 14 -49.86 -1.83 -13.33
CA LEU A 14 -49.37 -1.85 -11.95
C LEU A 14 -48.36 -2.97 -11.70
N LEU A 15 -48.56 -4.15 -12.31
CA LEU A 15 -47.63 -5.26 -12.16
C LEU A 15 -46.31 -4.98 -12.91
N LEU A 16 -46.38 -4.36 -14.09
CA LEU A 16 -45.20 -3.90 -14.82
C LEU A 16 -44.43 -2.82 -14.05
N GLU A 17 -45.13 -1.87 -13.43
CA GLU A 17 -44.55 -0.80 -12.61
C GLU A 17 -43.85 -1.35 -11.36
N ALA A 18 -44.46 -2.33 -10.70
CA ALA A 18 -43.85 -3.02 -9.56
C ALA A 18 -42.58 -3.80 -9.96
N VAL A 19 -42.62 -4.50 -11.11
CA VAL A 19 -41.44 -5.20 -11.64
C VAL A 19 -40.35 -4.21 -12.03
N LEU A 20 -40.69 -3.10 -12.68
CA LEU A 20 -39.73 -2.06 -13.05
C LEU A 20 -39.09 -1.44 -11.80
N SER A 21 -39.89 -1.14 -10.77
CA SER A 21 -39.40 -0.63 -9.49
C SER A 21 -38.43 -1.62 -8.84
N ALA A 22 -38.78 -2.91 -8.82
CA ALA A 22 -37.90 -3.95 -8.30
C ALA A 22 -36.58 -4.05 -9.07
N VAL A 23 -36.61 -3.95 -10.40
CA VAL A 23 -35.40 -3.96 -11.24
C VAL A 23 -34.50 -2.77 -10.91
N VAL A 24 -35.05 -1.56 -10.79
CA VAL A 24 -34.28 -0.36 -10.44
C VAL A 24 -33.61 -0.52 -9.07
N VAL A 25 -34.33 -1.06 -8.08
CA VAL A 25 -33.78 -1.32 -6.73
C VAL A 25 -32.64 -2.34 -6.79
N VAL A 26 -32.81 -3.44 -7.51
CA VAL A 26 -31.77 -4.48 -7.64
C VAL A 26 -30.53 -3.90 -8.32
N VAL A 27 -30.70 -3.15 -9.41
CA VAL A 27 -29.59 -2.50 -10.11
C VAL A 27 -28.87 -1.52 -9.18
N GLY A 28 -29.61 -0.68 -8.45
CA GLY A 28 -29.04 0.22 -7.45
C GLY A 28 -28.21 -0.50 -6.38
N LEU A 29 -28.71 -1.62 -5.86
CA LEU A 29 -28.00 -2.42 -4.86
C LEU A 29 -26.70 -3.02 -5.39
N VAL A 30 -26.69 -3.47 -6.65
CA VAL A 30 -25.46 -3.96 -7.31
C VAL A 30 -24.41 -2.87 -7.45
N PHE A 31 -24.80 -1.63 -7.76
CA PHE A 31 -23.86 -0.51 -7.82
C PHE A 31 -23.29 -0.17 -6.44
N ILE A 32 -24.12 -0.15 -5.40
CA ILE A 32 -23.68 0.14 -4.02
C ILE A 32 -22.69 -0.93 -3.54
N THR A 33 -22.99 -2.21 -3.75
CA THR A 33 -22.11 -3.32 -3.35
C THR A 33 -20.77 -3.28 -4.10
N ARG A 34 -20.77 -2.96 -5.40
CA ARG A 34 -19.51 -2.73 -6.14
C ARG A 34 -18.71 -1.56 -5.60
N ALA A 35 -19.36 -0.45 -5.28
CA ALA A 35 -18.68 0.72 -4.72
C ALA A 35 -18.04 0.41 -3.36
N LEU A 36 -18.76 -0.30 -2.49
CA LEU A 36 -18.24 -0.77 -1.20
C LEU A 36 -17.06 -1.73 -1.37
N GLY A 37 -17.13 -2.67 -2.32
CA GLY A 37 -16.01 -3.55 -2.64
C GLY A 37 -14.76 -2.77 -3.09
N GLY A 38 -14.95 -1.73 -3.90
CA GLY A 38 -13.87 -0.82 -4.29
C GLY A 38 -13.26 -0.06 -3.11
N GLN A 39 -14.08 0.43 -2.19
CA GLN A 39 -13.63 1.14 -0.98
C GLN A 39 -12.84 0.24 -0.03
N LEU A 40 -13.29 -1.01 0.19
CA LEU A 40 -12.55 -1.99 1.00
C LEU A 40 -11.20 -2.34 0.37
N GLY A 41 -11.16 -2.49 -0.96
CA GLY A 41 -9.90 -2.71 -1.68
C GLY A 41 -8.93 -1.52 -1.55
N ALA A 42 -9.44 -0.29 -1.59
CA ALA A 42 -8.64 0.91 -1.38
C ALA A 42 -8.12 1.02 0.07
N LEU A 43 -8.98 0.76 1.06
CA LEU A 43 -8.61 0.80 2.48
C LEU A 43 -7.48 -0.20 2.77
N ARG A 44 -7.59 -1.43 2.29
CA ARG A 44 -6.56 -2.45 2.46
C ARG A 44 -5.21 -2.03 1.87
N ARG A 45 -5.20 -1.38 0.71
CA ARG A 45 -3.97 -0.86 0.09
C ARG A 45 -3.34 0.26 0.90
N ILE A 46 -4.15 1.11 1.53
CA ILE A 46 -3.67 2.19 2.42
C ILE A 46 -3.05 1.57 3.68
N GLU A 47 -3.74 0.62 4.31
CA GLU A 47 -3.22 -0.10 5.49
C GLU A 47 -1.90 -0.79 5.19
N GLU A 48 -1.79 -1.46 4.02
CA GLU A 48 -0.56 -2.12 3.59
C GLU A 48 0.56 -1.12 3.31
N ALA A 49 0.26 0.05 2.72
CA ALA A 49 1.24 1.11 2.50
C ALA A 49 1.73 1.72 3.83
N ASP A 50 0.82 1.99 4.77
CA ASP A 50 1.16 2.52 6.09
C ASP A 50 2.02 1.53 6.89
N ALA A 51 1.69 0.23 6.83
CA ALA A 51 2.49 -0.82 7.46
C ALA A 51 3.91 -0.89 6.86
N THR A 52 4.02 -0.88 5.52
CA THR A 52 5.32 -0.94 4.83
C THR A 52 6.18 0.29 5.18
N LEU A 53 5.57 1.47 5.23
CA LEU A 53 6.24 2.71 5.61
C LEU A 53 6.69 2.71 7.08
N ALA A 54 5.83 2.23 7.99
CA ALA A 54 6.16 2.12 9.41
C ALA A 54 7.36 1.17 9.62
N LEU A 55 7.37 0.01 8.94
CA LEU A 55 8.47 -0.94 8.97
C LEU A 55 9.76 -0.34 8.42
N ALA A 56 9.69 0.35 7.27
CA ALA A 56 10.85 1.02 6.69
C ALA A 56 11.42 2.08 7.65
N ARG A 57 10.57 2.92 8.25
CA ARG A 57 11.00 3.93 9.22
C ARG A 57 11.61 3.30 10.47
N GLY A 58 10.97 2.29 11.04
CA GLY A 58 11.47 1.57 12.21
C GLY A 58 12.84 0.96 11.94
N LYS A 59 13.00 0.31 10.78
CA LYS A 59 14.27 -0.31 10.42
C LYS A 59 15.36 0.71 10.13
N LEU A 60 15.03 1.84 9.48
CA LEU A 60 15.99 2.92 9.28
C LEU A 60 16.45 3.53 10.60
N LEU A 61 15.53 3.72 11.56
CA LEU A 61 15.87 4.18 12.92
C LEU A 61 16.74 3.18 13.68
N GLU A 62 16.49 1.89 13.54
CA GLU A 62 17.35 0.84 14.10
C GLU A 62 18.78 0.98 13.56
N TRP A 63 18.93 1.12 12.25
CA TRP A 63 20.23 1.33 11.61
C TRP A 63 20.91 2.61 12.04
N GLU A 64 20.17 3.71 12.13
CA GLU A 64 20.67 4.99 12.61
C GLU A 64 21.12 4.89 14.08
N SER A 65 20.40 4.14 14.91
CA SER A 65 20.78 3.92 16.31
C SER A 65 22.07 3.10 16.42
N ARG A 66 22.23 2.05 15.60
CA ARG A 66 23.48 1.27 15.53
C ARG A 66 24.64 2.14 15.04
N ARG A 67 24.36 3.05 14.10
CA ARG A 67 25.28 4.07 13.60
C ARG A 67 25.83 4.94 14.71
N LEU A 68 24.93 5.51 15.49
CA LEU A 68 25.28 6.36 16.62
C LEU A 68 25.99 5.58 17.73
N ALA A 69 25.67 4.29 17.90
CA ALA A 69 26.34 3.40 18.85
C ALA A 69 27.72 2.90 18.39
N GLY A 70 28.11 3.16 17.13
CA GLY A 70 29.38 2.68 16.58
C GLY A 70 29.47 1.17 16.38
N LEU A 71 28.33 0.48 16.32
CA LEU A 71 28.27 -0.96 16.04
C LEU A 71 28.63 -1.23 14.58
N PRO A 72 29.30 -2.32 14.20
CA PRO A 72 29.59 -2.59 12.79
C PRO A 72 28.29 -2.75 11.98
N PRO A 73 28.33 -2.46 10.66
CA PRO A 73 27.19 -2.71 9.80
C PRO A 73 26.85 -4.21 9.84
N ALA A 74 25.61 -4.53 10.21
CA ALA A 74 25.11 -5.90 10.21
C ALA A 74 24.74 -6.36 8.79
N ASP A 75 24.02 -7.47 8.69
CA ASP A 75 23.47 -7.97 7.42
C ASP A 75 22.76 -6.85 6.66
N ARG A 76 23.00 -6.74 5.35
CA ARG A 76 22.39 -5.70 4.51
C ARG A 76 21.00 -6.09 4.02
N GLU A 77 20.51 -7.25 4.38
CA GLU A 77 19.20 -7.75 4.02
C GLU A 77 18.65 -8.65 5.13
N GLY A 78 17.34 -8.83 5.15
CA GLY A 78 16.70 -9.76 6.07
C GLY A 78 15.19 -9.74 5.98
N ALA A 79 14.55 -10.62 6.75
CA ALA A 79 13.11 -10.64 6.94
C ALA A 79 12.74 -9.95 8.27
N PHE A 80 11.45 -9.62 8.42
CA PHE A 80 10.90 -9.22 9.71
C PHE A 80 10.34 -10.44 10.45
N ASP A 81 10.29 -10.37 11.78
CA ASP A 81 9.62 -11.39 12.60
C ASP A 81 8.08 -11.21 12.57
N GLU A 82 7.35 -12.19 13.09
CA GLU A 82 5.90 -12.10 13.29
C GLU A 82 5.52 -10.82 14.08
N PRO A 83 4.46 -10.09 13.68
CA PRO A 83 3.43 -10.43 12.68
C PRO A 83 3.80 -10.06 11.21
N PHE A 84 5.05 -9.69 10.93
CA PHE A 84 5.48 -9.13 9.65
C PHE A 84 6.34 -10.09 8.82
N ALA A 85 6.27 -11.40 9.07
CA ALA A 85 7.08 -12.43 8.40
C ALA A 85 6.98 -12.43 6.86
N GLY A 86 5.94 -11.82 6.28
CA GLY A 86 5.79 -11.63 4.83
C GLY A 86 6.50 -10.39 4.25
N TYR A 87 7.28 -9.67 5.05
CA TYR A 87 8.05 -8.50 4.63
C TYR A 87 9.54 -8.78 4.66
N ARG A 88 10.24 -8.26 3.64
CA ARG A 88 11.69 -8.30 3.51
C ARG A 88 12.25 -6.90 3.45
N TRP A 89 13.47 -6.71 3.94
CA TRP A 89 14.19 -5.45 3.85
C TRP A 89 15.56 -5.65 3.23
N VAL A 90 16.02 -4.63 2.49
CA VAL A 90 17.34 -4.56 1.87
C VAL A 90 17.88 -3.15 2.07
N LEU A 91 19.14 -3.04 2.47
CA LEU A 91 19.87 -1.81 2.70
C LEU A 91 21.06 -1.76 1.74
N SER A 92 20.97 -0.89 0.74
CA SER A 92 22.09 -0.55 -0.14
C SER A 92 22.72 0.76 0.30
N ALA A 93 23.99 0.95 0.00
CA ALA A 93 24.66 2.22 0.25
C ALA A 93 25.62 2.55 -0.88
N GLU A 94 25.44 3.73 -1.47
CA GLU A 94 26.22 4.19 -2.61
C GLU A 94 27.05 5.42 -2.23
N PRO A 95 28.38 5.41 -2.45
CA PRO A 95 29.23 6.55 -2.13
C PRO A 95 28.83 7.80 -2.93
N ARG A 96 28.79 8.95 -2.26
CA ARG A 96 28.54 10.23 -2.90
C ARG A 96 29.80 10.83 -3.49
N ALA A 97 29.81 11.02 -4.81
CA ALA A 97 30.92 11.64 -5.52
C ALA A 97 31.00 13.16 -5.31
N ASP A 98 29.88 13.79 -4.95
CA ASP A 98 29.76 15.23 -4.69
C ASP A 98 30.29 15.67 -3.33
N VAL A 99 30.43 14.74 -2.38
CA VAL A 99 30.90 15.02 -1.02
C VAL A 99 32.18 14.23 -0.74
N THR A 100 33.33 14.85 -1.03
CA THR A 100 34.66 14.24 -0.83
C THR A 100 35.42 14.88 0.33
N LYS A 101 36.27 14.08 0.96
CA LYS A 101 37.27 14.56 1.93
C LYS A 101 38.43 15.25 1.21
N THR A 102 39.34 15.85 1.98
CA THR A 102 40.55 16.53 1.49
C THR A 102 41.50 15.60 0.70
N ASP A 103 41.41 14.28 0.92
CA ASP A 103 42.18 13.25 0.21
C ASP A 103 41.51 12.74 -1.09
N GLY A 104 40.34 13.29 -1.46
CA GLY A 104 39.57 12.87 -2.63
C GLY A 104 38.71 11.61 -2.42
N SER A 105 38.73 11.00 -1.23
CA SER A 105 37.82 9.89 -0.89
C SER A 105 36.40 10.37 -0.59
N PRO A 106 35.35 9.57 -0.82
CA PRO A 106 33.98 9.95 -0.46
C PRO A 106 33.86 10.15 1.06
N ALA A 107 33.26 11.26 1.47
CA ALA A 107 32.96 11.57 2.86
C ALA A 107 31.56 11.09 3.27
N ALA A 108 30.64 10.96 2.32
CA ALA A 108 29.26 10.53 2.53
C ALA A 108 28.84 9.44 1.54
N ALA A 109 27.73 8.78 1.86
CA ALA A 109 27.08 7.79 1.03
C ALA A 109 25.56 7.90 1.19
N ASP A 110 24.83 7.67 0.11
CA ASP A 110 23.37 7.54 0.10
C ASP A 110 23.00 6.12 0.50
N ALA A 111 22.48 5.98 1.72
CA ALA A 111 21.95 4.73 2.23
C ALA A 111 20.47 4.61 1.87
N THR A 112 20.13 3.56 1.13
CA THR A 112 18.78 3.31 0.65
C THR A 112 18.26 2.02 1.27
N LEU A 113 17.20 2.15 2.07
CA LEU A 113 16.48 1.04 2.66
C LEU A 113 15.20 0.80 1.87
N THR A 114 15.09 -0.39 1.30
CA THR A 114 13.88 -0.86 0.64
C THR A 114 13.21 -1.91 1.53
N VAL A 115 11.92 -1.72 1.80
CA VAL A 115 11.06 -2.73 2.43
C VAL A 115 10.02 -3.17 1.41
N GLU A 116 9.90 -4.47 1.22
CA GLU A 116 8.97 -5.06 0.27
C GLU A 116 8.15 -6.17 0.91
N ARG A 117 6.92 -6.34 0.45
CA ARG A 117 6.09 -7.48 0.80
C ARG A 117 6.24 -8.57 -0.26
N GLU A 118 6.61 -9.77 0.15
CA GLU A 118 6.82 -10.90 -0.77
C GLU A 118 5.51 -11.44 -1.35
N SER A 119 4.41 -11.33 -0.60
CA SER A 119 3.09 -11.84 -1.01
C SER A 119 2.19 -10.76 -1.60
N PRO A 120 1.42 -11.06 -2.67
CA PRO A 120 0.54 -10.09 -3.30
C PRO A 120 -0.62 -9.64 -2.37
N PRO A 121 -1.04 -8.37 -2.47
CA PRO A 121 -0.50 -7.33 -3.34
C PRO A 121 0.89 -6.86 -2.88
N ALA A 122 1.83 -6.81 -3.83
CA ALA A 122 3.20 -6.37 -3.56
C ALA A 122 3.19 -4.87 -3.24
N SER A 123 3.55 -4.53 -2.01
CA SER A 123 3.85 -3.16 -1.60
C SER A 123 5.35 -3.04 -1.41
N SER A 124 5.92 -1.94 -1.87
CA SER A 124 7.33 -1.61 -1.65
C SER A 124 7.43 -0.17 -1.20
N THR A 125 8.30 0.10 -0.24
CA THR A 125 8.62 1.44 0.23
C THR A 125 10.13 1.57 0.31
N THR A 126 10.64 2.67 -0.25
CA THR A 126 12.05 3.00 -0.23
C THR A 126 12.25 4.27 0.57
N LEU A 127 13.19 4.24 1.52
CA LEU A 127 13.64 5.39 2.28
C LEU A 127 15.14 5.60 2.04
N THR A 128 15.54 6.85 1.86
CA THR A 128 16.94 7.23 1.67
C THR A 128 17.42 8.10 2.83
N ALA A 129 18.62 7.84 3.32
CA ALA A 129 19.33 8.66 4.30
C ALA A 129 20.77 8.90 3.83
N VAL A 130 21.38 9.98 4.31
CA VAL A 130 22.79 10.26 4.02
C VAL A 130 23.62 9.84 5.23
N TRP A 131 24.54 8.91 5.04
CA TRP A 131 25.44 8.42 6.06
C TRP A 131 26.90 8.73 5.74
N PRO A 132 27.80 8.70 6.74
CA PRO A 132 29.22 8.81 6.49
C PRO A 132 29.74 7.59 5.72
N ALA A 133 30.66 7.79 4.78
CA ALA A 133 31.14 6.73 3.88
C ALA A 133 31.88 5.57 4.58
N ASN A 134 32.35 5.76 5.81
CA ASN A 134 32.99 4.70 6.59
C ASN A 134 31.99 3.65 7.14
N TRP A 135 30.70 3.93 7.04
CA TRP A 135 29.62 3.04 7.50
C TRP A 135 29.06 2.13 6.40
N THR A 136 29.55 2.32 5.19
CA THR A 136 29.04 1.66 3.98
C THR A 136 30.06 0.70 3.37
N GLN A 137 31.26 0.59 3.97
CA GLN A 137 32.33 -0.33 3.60
C GLN A 137 32.21 -1.66 4.34
#